data_AF-A0A7G2T6E2-F1
#
_entry.id   AF-A0A7G2T6E2-F1
#
_cell.length_a   1.000
_cell.length_b   1.000
_cell.length_c   1.000
_cell.angle_alpha   90.00
_cell.angle_beta   90.00
_cell.angle_gamma   90.00
#
_symmetry.space_group_name_H-M   'P 1'
#
loop_
_entity.id
_entity.type
_entity.pdbx_description
1 polymer ?
#
loop_
_entity_poly.entity_id
_entity_poly.type
_entity_poly.pdbx_seq_one_letter_code
_entity_poly.pdbx_strand_id
1 'polypeptide(L)' 'MGVTIEPTVNADTYWVNSKEVYQDTNGNWIAKEELTPSETNAFKCYIGREIKLKNRPVTRD' A
#
# COMPACT_ATOMS: atom_id res chain seq x y z
N MET A 1 -9.84 -13.71 9.77
CA MET A 1 -9.24 -12.49 10.33
C MET A 1 -9.01 -11.53 9.18
N GLY A 2 -9.46 -10.28 9.29
CA GLY A 2 -9.31 -9.27 8.24
C GLY A 2 -7.91 -8.65 8.27
N VAL A 3 -7.43 -8.20 7.11
CA VAL A 3 -6.22 -7.37 7.02
C VAL A 3 -6.65 -5.91 6.98
N THR A 4 -6.15 -5.10 7.92
CA THR A 4 -6.39 -3.65 7.95
C THR A 4 -5.19 -2.94 7.33
N ILE A 5 -5.44 -2.00 6.41
CA ILE A 5 -4.41 -1.20 5.74
C ILE A 5 -4.72 0.26 5.99
N GLU A 6 -3.80 0.99 6.62
CA GLU A 6 -3.96 2.39 6.99
C GLU A 6 -2.85 3.22 6.34
N PRO A 7 -3.16 4.24 5.53
CA PRO A 7 -2.16 5.15 4.99
C PRO A 7 -1.56 5.99 6.12
N THR A 8 -0.26 6.24 6.08
CA THR A 8 0.36 7.25 6.94
C THR A 8 0.28 8.63 6.31
N VAL A 9 0.56 9.66 7.11
CA VAL A 9 0.68 11.07 6.66
C VAL A 9 1.68 11.25 5.51
N ASN A 10 2.69 10.37 5.43
CA ASN A 10 3.59 10.31 4.30
C ASN A 10 2.99 9.29 3.32
N ALA A 11 2.51 9.75 2.15
CA ALA A 11 1.83 8.91 1.17
C ALA A 11 2.68 7.74 0.61
N ASP A 12 3.93 7.65 1.06
CA ASP A 12 4.95 6.65 0.75
C ASP A 12 5.07 5.56 1.85
N THR A 13 4.22 5.58 2.88
CA THR A 13 4.22 4.57 3.95
C THR A 13 2.79 4.20 4.39
N TYR A 14 2.57 2.92 4.67
CA TYR A 14 1.30 2.32 5.06
C TYR A 14 1.50 1.37 6.25
N TRP A 15 0.49 1.26 7.10
CA TRP A 15 0.41 0.25 8.15
C TRP A 15 -0.47 -0.90 7.68
N VAL A 16 0.08 -2.10 7.65
CA VAL A 16 -0.65 -3.34 7.36
C VAL A 16 -0.75 -4.12 8.66
N ASN A 17 -1.91 -4.05 9.33
CA ASN A 17 -2.17 -4.78 10.57
C ASN A 17 -1.09 -4.51 11.65
N SER A 18 -0.78 -3.24 11.89
CA SER A 18 0.31 -2.74 12.76
C SER A 18 1.74 -3.01 12.29
N LYS A 19 1.95 -3.48 11.05
CA LYS A 19 3.28 -3.61 10.43
C LYS A 19 3.52 -2.50 9.43
N GLU A 20 4.66 -1.83 9.52
CA GLU A 20 4.98 -0.72 8.63
C GLU A 20 5.46 -1.24 7.27
N VAL A 21 4.92 -0.67 6.19
CA VAL A 21 5.30 -0.93 4.80
C VAL A 21 5.56 0.40 4.11
N TYR A 22 6.79 0.61 3.64
CA TYR A 22 7.23 1.85 3.02
C TYR A 22 7.73 1.62 1.59
N GLN A 23 7.68 2.65 0.76
CA GLN A 23 8.26 2.62 -0.57
C GLN A 23 9.73 3.03 -0.50
N ASP A 24 10.61 2.17 -1.02
CA ASP A 24 12.02 2.48 -1.20
C ASP A 24 12.22 3.44 -2.39
N THR A 25 13.40 4.07 -2.46
CA THR A 25 13.80 4.98 -3.55
C THR A 25 13.68 4.37 -4.96
N ASN A 26 13.77 3.05 -5.08
CA ASN A 26 13.57 2.33 -6.34
C ASN A 26 12.09 2.10 -6.70
N GLY A 27 11.15 2.60 -5.91
CA GLY A 27 9.72 2.38 -6.08
C GLY A 27 9.22 1.02 -5.58
N ASN A 28 10.07 0.23 -4.92
CA ASN A 28 9.72 -1.07 -4.35
C ASN A 28 9.06 -0.90 -2.98
N TRP A 29 8.01 -1.68 -2.70
CA TRP A 29 7.39 -1.70 -1.38
C TRP A 29 8.11 -2.69 -0.47
N ILE A 30 8.62 -2.20 0.66
CA ILE A 30 9.37 -2.96 1.67
C ILE A 30 8.59 -2.94 2.98
N ALA A 31 8.35 -4.11 3.56
CA ALA A 31 7.78 -4.22 4.89
C ALA A 31 8.90 -4.28 5.93
N LYS A 32 8.78 -3.50 7.02
CA LYS A 32 9.73 -3.58 8.16
C LYS A 32 9.66 -4.92 8.87
N GLU A 33 8.49 -5.54 8.86
CA GLU A 33 8.24 -6.84 9.49
C GLU A 33 7.69 -7.83 8.48
N GLU A 34 7.90 -9.12 8.71
CA GLU A 34 7.41 -10.17 7.82
C GLU A 34 5.87 -10.13 7.76
N LEU A 35 5.37 -9.85 6.56
CA LEU A 35 3.94 -9.95 6.26
C LEU A 35 3.59 -11.41 6.00
N THR A 36 2.47 -11.85 6.57
CA THR A 36 1.84 -13.11 6.18
C THR A 36 1.43 -13.05 4.70
N PRO A 37 1.26 -14.20 4.04
CA PRO A 37 0.79 -14.24 2.65
C PRO A 37 -0.56 -13.52 2.45
N SER A 38 -1.45 -13.58 3.44
CA SER A 38 -2.73 -12.85 3.45
C SER A 38 -2.53 -11.34 3.47
N GLU A 39 -1.65 -10.83 4.35
CA GLU A 39 -1.31 -9.40 4.45
C GLU A 39 -0.66 -8.89 3.17
N THR A 40 0.29 -9.65 2.63
CA THR A 40 0.98 -9.31 1.38
C THR A 40 -0.01 -9.21 0.21
N ASN A 41 -0.94 -10.16 0.09
CA ASN A 41 -1.91 -10.16 -1.00
C ASN A 41 -2.91 -9.00 -0.87
N ALA A 42 -3.39 -8.74 0.35
CA ALA A 42 -4.26 -7.61 0.63
C ALA A 42 -3.57 -6.26 0.31
N PHE A 43 -2.32 -6.09 0.73
CA PHE A 43 -1.53 -4.88 0.47
C PHE A 43 -1.31 -4.65 -1.02
N LYS A 44 -0.91 -5.68 -1.77
CA LYS A 44 -0.75 -5.60 -3.24
C LYS A 44 -2.05 -5.20 -3.94
N CYS A 45 -3.18 -5.74 -3.51
CA CYS A 45 -4.48 -5.40 -4.07
C CYS A 45 -4.86 -3.94 -3.78
N TYR A 46 -4.60 -3.47 -2.56
CA TYR A 46 -4.84 -2.10 -2.13
C TYR A 46 -3.98 -1.09 -2.92
N ILE A 47 -2.66 -1.27 -2.93
CA ILE A 47 -1.74 -0.37 -3.67
C ILE A 47 -1.99 -0.39 -5.17
N GLY A 48 -2.32 -1.56 -5.74
CA GLY A 48 -2.70 -1.65 -7.16
C GLY A 48 -3.94 -0.82 -7.50
N ARG A 49 -4.88 -0.65 -6.55
CA ARG A 49 -6.04 0.22 -6.70
C ARG A 49 -5.67 1.69 -6.54
N GLU A 50 -4.86 2.04 -5.54
CA GLU A 50 -4.38 3.41 -5.31
C GLU A 50 -3.58 3.97 -6.48
N ILE A 51 -2.67 3.17 -7.05
CA ILE A 51 -1.90 3.55 -8.24
C ILE A 51 -2.83 3.75 -9.46
N LYS A 52 -3.83 2.87 -9.64
CA LYS A 52 -4.84 3.04 -10.70
C LYS A 52 -5.65 4.31 -10.50
N LEU A 53 -5.95 4.69 -9.26
CA LEU A 53 -6.66 5.93 -8.95
C LEU A 53 -5.79 7.16 -9.25
N LYS A 54 -4.50 7.14 -8.86
CA LYS A 54 -3.55 8.21 -9.18
C LYS A 54 -3.30 8.36 -10.69
N ASN A 55 -3.27 7.25 -11.43
CA ASN A 55 -3.02 7.25 -12.88
C ASN A 55 -4.28 7.40 -13.73
N ARG A 56 -5.48 7.58 -13.14
CA ARG A 56 -6.63 7.95 -13.96
C ARG A 56 -6.40 9.37 -14.48
N PRO A 57 -6.43 9.60 -15.81
CA PRO A 57 -6.50 10.96 -16.30
C PRO A 57 -7.75 11.57 -15.68
N VAL A 58 -7.60 12.70 -15.00
CA VAL A 58 -8.73 13.48 -14.53
C VAL A 58 -9.42 13.99 -15.79
N THR A 59 -10.35 13.21 -16.33
CA THR A 59 -11.24 13.68 -17.39
C THR A 59 -12.14 14.71 -16.71
N ARG A 60 -11.75 15.97 -16.86
CA ARG A 60 -12.57 17.13 -16.57
C ARG A 60 -13.72 17.09 -17.59
N ASP A 61 -14.91 16.73 -17.13
CA ASP A 61 -16.17 16.95 -17.86
C ASP A 61 -16.44 18.46 -17.96
#